data_AF-A0A0W7TS65-F1
#
_entry.id   AF-A0A0W7TS65-F1
#
_cell.length_a   1.000
_cell.length_b   1.000
_cell.length_c   1.000
_cell.angle_alpha   90.00
_cell.angle_beta   90.00
_cell.angle_gamma   90.00
#
_symmetry.space_group_name_H-M   'P 1'
#
loop_
_entity.id
_entity.type
_entity.pdbx_description
1 polymer ?
#
loop_
_entity_poly.entity_id
_entity_poly.type
_entity_poly.pdbx_seq_one_letter_code
_entity_poly.pdbx_strand_id
1 'polypeptide(L)'
;MNAKINKLRGELTKNKNKISELQSRNREIERQITELENNDILELVHSHDLDITQLSALIQAMKTDPASVMRGEMEESDHEEN
;
A
#
# COMPACT_ATOMS: atom_id res chain seq x y z
N MET A 1 47.80 -24.07 5.59
CA MET A 1 46.71 -23.11 5.27
C MET A 1 46.73 -22.00 6.32
N ASN A 2 46.55 -20.72 5.94
CA ASN A 2 46.68 -19.59 6.88
C ASN A 2 45.45 -19.52 7.82
N ALA A 3 45.67 -19.63 9.12
CA ALA A 3 44.58 -19.66 10.13
C ALA A 3 43.70 -18.40 10.13
N LYS A 4 44.28 -17.23 9.83
CA LYS A 4 43.55 -15.96 9.72
C LYS A 4 42.57 -15.97 8.55
N ILE A 5 42.97 -16.57 7.42
CA ILE A 5 42.10 -16.74 6.24
C ILE A 5 40.90 -17.62 6.59
N ASN A 6 41.10 -18.72 7.32
CA ASN A 6 40.00 -19.61 7.70
C ASN A 6 38.99 -18.92 8.63
N LYS A 7 39.47 -18.12 9.60
CA LYS A 7 38.60 -17.33 10.48
C LYS A 7 37.76 -16.32 9.68
N LEU A 8 38.40 -15.55 8.80
CA LEU A 8 37.70 -14.56 7.96
C LEU A 8 36.67 -15.22 7.03
N ARG A 9 36.96 -16.41 6.48
CA ARG A 9 35.98 -17.17 5.68
C ARG A 9 34.77 -17.58 6.52
N GLY A 10 34.97 -18.00 7.76
CA GLY A 10 33.88 -18.34 8.67
C GLY A 10 32.98 -17.14 8.99
N GLU A 11 33.58 -15.98 9.28
CA GLU A 11 32.86 -14.73 9.51
C GLU A 11 32.09 -14.28 8.26
N LEU A 12 32.73 -14.35 7.08
CA LEU A 12 32.07 -14.03 5.81
C LEU A 12 30.83 -14.90 5.57
N THR A 13 30.93 -16.21 5.79
CA THR A 13 29.80 -17.13 5.62
C THR A 13 28.66 -16.79 6.59
N LYS A 14 28.97 -16.51 7.86
CA LYS A 14 27.97 -16.10 8.85
C LYS A 14 27.26 -14.81 8.42
N ASN A 15 28.02 -13.82 7.95
CA ASN A 15 27.45 -12.56 7.48
C ASN A 15 26.57 -12.76 6.24
N LYS A 16 26.99 -13.58 5.28
CA LYS A 16 26.18 -13.92 4.11
C LYS A 16 24.87 -14.60 4.49
N ASN A 17 24.91 -15.56 5.41
CA ASN A 17 23.71 -16.21 5.92
C ASN A 17 22.79 -15.20 6.60
N LYS A 18 23.35 -14.32 7.43
CA LYS A 18 22.56 -13.31 8.14
C LYS A 18 21.90 -12.31 7.18
N ILE A 19 22.61 -11.90 6.14
CA ILE A 19 22.06 -11.04 5.09
C ILE A 19 20.89 -11.74 4.39
N SER A 20 21.03 -13.03 4.05
CA SER A 20 19.95 -13.79 3.41
C SER A 20 18.71 -13.92 4.31
N GLU A 21 18.89 -14.16 5.60
CA GLU A 21 17.78 -14.19 6.57
C GLU A 21 17.06 -12.84 6.65
N LEU A 22 17.82 -11.74 6.76
CA LEU A 22 17.26 -10.39 6.84
C LEU A 22 16.53 -10.02 5.55
N GLN A 23 17.06 -10.37 4.38
CA GLN A 23 16.40 -10.15 3.10
C GLN A 23 15.08 -10.93 3.00
N SER A 24 15.04 -12.19 3.47
CA SER A 24 13.80 -12.95 3.51
C SER A 24 12.78 -12.32 4.46
N ARG A 25 13.22 -11.82 5.62
CA ARG A 25 12.33 -11.14 6.57
C ARG A 25 11.79 -9.83 6.01
N ASN A 26 12.60 -9.06 5.29
CA ASN A 26 12.16 -7.82 4.65
C ASN A 26 11.06 -8.09 3.61
N ARG A 27 11.23 -9.09 2.75
CA ARG A 27 10.19 -9.47 1.78
C ARG A 27 8.86 -9.84 2.44
N GLU A 28 8.94 -10.54 3.57
CA GLU A 28 7.74 -10.89 4.34
C GLU A 28 7.08 -9.65 4.98
N ILE A 29 7.88 -8.70 5.47
CA ILE A 29 7.34 -7.43 6.01
C ILE A 29 6.71 -6.61 4.88
N GLU A 30 7.36 -6.50 3.73
CA GLU A 30 6.80 -5.84 2.54
C GLU A 30 5.46 -6.46 2.14
N ARG A 31 5.36 -7.80 2.11
CA ARG A 31 4.10 -8.50 1.84
C ARG A 31 3.01 -8.14 2.86
N GLN A 32 3.34 -8.17 4.15
CA GLN A 32 2.39 -7.84 5.23
C GLN A 32 1.91 -6.39 5.15
N ILE A 33 2.78 -5.45 4.81
CA ILE A 33 2.41 -4.05 4.60
C ILE A 33 1.38 -3.95 3.47
N THR A 34 1.68 -4.53 2.30
CA THR A 34 0.76 -4.50 1.16
C THR A 34 -0.58 -5.18 1.47
N GLU A 35 -0.59 -6.28 2.23
CA GLU A 35 -1.83 -6.94 2.64
C GLU A 35 -2.68 -6.07 3.56
N LEU A 36 -2.06 -5.37 4.52
CA LEU A 36 -2.77 -4.43 5.39
C LEU A 36 -3.32 -3.24 4.61
N GLU A 37 -2.52 -2.63 3.73
CA GLU A 37 -2.98 -1.52 2.89
C GLU A 37 -4.15 -1.92 2.00
N ASN A 38 -4.13 -3.13 1.42
CA ASN A 38 -5.24 -3.65 0.63
C ASN A 38 -6.50 -3.86 1.48
N ASN A 39 -6.35 -4.37 2.72
CA ASN A 39 -7.47 -4.54 3.62
C ASN A 39 -8.09 -3.20 4.04
N ASP A 40 -7.25 -2.20 4.32
CA ASP A 40 -7.71 -0.84 4.67
C ASP A 40 -8.51 -0.23 3.51
N ILE A 41 -8.08 -0.43 2.25
CA ILE A 41 -8.84 -0.01 1.07
C ILE A 41 -10.20 -0.72 1.01
N LEU A 42 -10.25 -2.03 1.25
CA LEU A 42 -11.50 -2.78 1.24
C LEU A 42 -12.46 -2.33 2.35
N GLU A 43 -11.94 -2.05 3.55
CA GLU A 43 -12.73 -1.53 4.66
C GLU A 43 -13.32 -0.14 4.33
N LEU A 44 -12.52 0.73 3.72
CA LEU A 44 -13.00 2.04 3.27
C LEU A 44 -14.11 1.91 2.23
N VAL A 45 -13.94 1.03 1.23
CA VAL A 45 -14.93 0.81 0.18
C VAL A 45 -16.23 0.23 0.75
N HIS A 46 -16.13 -0.76 1.63
CA HIS A 46 -17.31 -1.36 2.29
C HIS A 46 -18.02 -0.39 3.22
N SER A 47 -17.29 0.44 3.99
CA SER A 47 -17.91 1.42 4.90
C SER A 47 -18.71 2.51 4.18
N HIS A 48 -18.48 2.70 2.87
CA HIS A 48 -19.22 3.63 2.02
C HIS A 48 -20.24 2.93 1.10
N ASP A 49 -20.53 1.64 1.35
CA ASP A 49 -21.44 0.80 0.56
C ASP A 49 -21.13 0.82 -0.95
N LEU A 50 -19.85 1.03 -1.31
CA LEU A 50 -19.42 1.07 -2.70
C LEU A 50 -19.16 -0.34 -3.21
N ASP A 51 -19.78 -0.69 -4.33
CA ASP A 51 -19.41 -1.89 -5.10
C ASP A 51 -18.23 -1.61 -6.05
N ILE A 52 -17.69 -2.68 -6.64
CA ILE A 52 -16.53 -2.58 -7.54
C ILE A 52 -16.80 -1.75 -8.80
N THR A 53 -18.05 -1.68 -9.25
CA THR A 53 -18.46 -0.89 -10.42
C THR A 53 -18.49 0.59 -10.07
N GLN A 54 -19.05 0.93 -8.91
CA GLN A 54 -19.10 2.30 -8.39
C GLN A 54 -17.69 2.81 -8.06
N LEU A 55 -16.85 2.00 -7.43
CA LEU A 55 -15.46 2.34 -7.18
C LEU A 55 -14.69 2.57 -8.49
N SER A 56 -14.88 1.71 -9.49
CA SER A 56 -14.29 1.88 -10.81
C SER A 56 -14.75 3.18 -11.48
N ALA A 57 -16.06 3.48 -11.42
CA ALA A 57 -16.62 4.72 -11.96
C ALA A 57 -16.05 5.96 -11.26
N LEU A 58 -15.90 5.93 -9.93
CA LEU A 58 -15.27 6.98 -9.14
C LEU A 58 -13.80 7.21 -9.57
N ILE A 59 -13.02 6.14 -9.69
CA ILE A 59 -11.62 6.21 -10.14
C ILE A 59 -11.54 6.80 -11.56
N GLN A 60 -12.45 6.44 -12.46
CA GLN A 60 -12.48 7.02 -13.81
C GLN A 60 -12.85 8.50 -13.78
N ALA A 61 -13.88 8.88 -13.02
CA ALA A 61 -14.28 10.28 -12.86
C ALA A 61 -13.12 11.13 -12.30
N MET A 62 -12.39 10.62 -11.29
CA MET A 62 -11.21 11.28 -10.73
C MET A 62 -10.05 11.42 -11.73
N LYS A 63 -9.91 10.49 -12.68
CA LYS A 63 -8.89 10.59 -13.75
C LYS A 63 -9.28 11.60 -14.83
N THR A 64 -10.57 11.73 -15.12
CA THR A 64 -11.09 12.63 -16.17
C THR A 64 -11.20 14.07 -15.68
N ASP A 65 -11.80 14.30 -14.50
CA ASP A 65 -11.96 15.62 -13.90
C ASP A 65 -11.96 15.53 -12.36
N PRO A 66 -10.77 15.48 -11.74
CA PRO A 66 -10.65 15.38 -10.28
C PRO A 66 -11.23 16.60 -9.55
N ALA A 67 -11.25 17.78 -10.19
CA ALA A 67 -11.81 18.98 -9.57
C ALA A 67 -13.34 18.89 -9.45
N SER A 68 -14.02 18.23 -10.40
CA SER A 68 -15.47 18.00 -10.33
C SER A 68 -15.85 17.03 -9.22
N VAL A 69 -15.13 15.91 -9.09
CA VAL A 69 -15.38 14.91 -8.02
C VAL A 69 -15.20 15.53 -6.63
N MET A 70 -14.17 16.37 -6.44
CA MET A 70 -13.89 17.03 -5.16
C MET A 70 -14.86 18.17 -4.82
N ARG A 71 -15.66 18.65 -5.78
CA ARG A 71 -16.70 19.67 -5.56
C ARG A 71 -18.04 19.06 -5.10
N GLY A 72 -18.20 17.74 -5.12
CA GLY A 72 -19.47 17.01 -4.93
C GLY A 72 -20.15 17.09 -3.55
N GLU A 73 -19.75 18.00 -2.65
CA GLU A 73 -20.45 18.25 -1.36
C GLU A 73 -20.80 19.74 -1.14
N MET A 74 -20.81 20.58 -2.19
CA MET A 74 -21.30 21.97 -2.09
C MET A 74 -22.30 22.31 -3.21
N GLU A 75 -23.37 21.53 -3.34
CA GLU A 75 -24.64 22.12 -3.77
C GLU A 75 -25.51 22.27 -2.52
N GLU A 76 -25.27 23.36 -1.78
CA GLU A 76 -26.31 23.90 -0.91
C GLU A 76 -27.54 24.10 -1.78
N SER A 77 -28.60 23.38 -1.43
CA SER A 77 -29.95 23.65 -1.89
C SER A 77 -30.33 25.05 -1.42
N ASP A 78 -30.00 26.07 -2.21
CA ASP A 78 -30.61 27.39 -2.06
C ASP A 78 -32.07 27.25 -2.49
N HIS A 79 -32.87 26.95 -1.48
CA HIS A 79 -34.33 26.98 -1.50
C HIS A 79 -34.81 28.25 -2.21
N GLU A 80 -35.73 28.06 -3.16
CA GLU A 80 -36.57 29.11 -3.71
C GLU A 80 -37.21 29.92 -2.56
N GLU A 81 -36.85 31.19 -2.43
CA GLU A 81 -37.75 32.19 -1.88
C GLU A 81 -37.77 33.44 -2.78
N ASN A 82 -38.95 33.61 -3.40
CA ASN A 82 -39.64 34.85 -3.78
C ASN A 82 -39.72 35.22 -5.27
#